data_AF-B7IES0-F1
#
_entry.id   AF-B7IES0-F1
#
_cell.length_a   1.000
_cell.length_b   1.000
_cell.length_c   1.000
_cell.angle_alpha   90.00
_cell.angle_beta   90.00
_cell.angle_gamma   90.00
#
_symmetry.space_group_name_H-M   'P 1'
#
loop_
_entity.id
_entity.type
_entity.pdbx_description
1 polymer ?
#
loop_
_entity_poly.entity_id
_entity_poly.type
_entity_poly.pdbx_seq_one_letter_code
_entity_poly.pdbx_strand_id
1 'polypeptide(L)'
;MNYNLIKFVRKLLKDRQFELAKNIIDIIEAEYPFLKFEYNLFIKNFEEALEIFKNLSHSDLQSLYNIENLENLNLEELLNKIYSSFDDNINYDEIKSEIPEISQLIIFELEKATKEKNRSNEQYLKDLLSKFEKNNYFLKEEKSNSSNFSIIFMSLLVVTLIFTIISLFNPVFFSIKNSINNIESNITSNYYNIKNELSKLNNVANEVFKNTSSLVESSQKMLEKDNSSTINNYFVELKNEIEKLKVQINYMSSKISTSSPLKNENSQTTLFEKFDPNSNETLRFMWLIAYQYYKQKNYIMAKNILETIIDKALSNNLNYLYFIDDVYYYRALIYYEMGDFENAYLLFNDFIERFPNSTYKKHAEYFIKILGGLK
;
A
#
# COMPACT_ATOMS: atom_id res chain seq x y z
N MET A 1 -13.55 -21.29 19.38
CA MET A 1 -13.95 -20.32 20.40
C MET A 1 -12.70 -19.63 20.91
N ASN A 2 -12.52 -18.34 20.60
CA ASN A 2 -11.35 -17.58 21.03
C ASN A 2 -11.50 -17.19 22.50
N TYR A 3 -10.77 -17.89 23.37
CA TYR A 3 -10.82 -17.64 24.80
C TYR A 3 -10.22 -16.27 25.20
N ASN A 4 -9.27 -15.74 24.42
CA ASN A 4 -8.68 -14.42 24.67
C ASN A 4 -9.71 -13.30 24.41
N LEU A 5 -10.52 -13.43 23.36
CA LEU A 5 -11.59 -12.49 23.06
C LEU A 5 -12.65 -12.44 24.16
N ILE A 6 -13.06 -13.62 24.67
CA ILE A 6 -14.02 -13.72 25.78
C ILE A 6 -13.45 -13.03 27.03
N LYS A 7 -12.19 -13.34 27.38
CA LYS A 7 -11.51 -12.67 28.51
C LYS A 7 -11.44 -11.17 28.30
N PHE A 8 -11.16 -10.71 27.09
CA PHE A 8 -11.10 -9.30 26.77
C PHE A 8 -12.43 -8.57 26.97
N VAL A 9 -13.54 -9.10 26.46
CA VAL A 9 -14.87 -8.52 26.65
C VAL A 9 -15.25 -8.50 28.14
N ARG A 10 -15.00 -9.59 28.88
CA ARG A 10 -15.22 -9.64 30.33
C ARG A 10 -14.41 -8.61 31.10
N LYS A 11 -13.16 -8.35 30.67
CA LYS A 11 -12.31 -7.30 31.25
C LYS A 11 -12.96 -5.93 31.09
N LEU A 12 -13.43 -5.60 29.88
CA LEU A 12 -14.08 -4.32 29.62
C LEU A 12 -15.34 -4.13 30.47
N LEU A 13 -16.14 -5.18 30.64
CA LEU A 13 -17.32 -5.17 31.50
C LEU A 13 -16.95 -4.90 32.97
N LYS A 14 -15.89 -5.55 33.48
CA LYS A 14 -15.37 -5.34 34.83
C LYS A 14 -14.81 -3.91 35.03
N ASP A 15 -14.12 -3.40 34.02
CA ASP A 15 -13.55 -2.04 33.99
C ASP A 15 -14.63 -0.97 33.74
N ARG A 16 -15.92 -1.37 33.70
CA ARG A 16 -17.12 -0.54 33.48
C ARG A 16 -17.13 0.19 32.13
N GLN A 17 -16.41 -0.35 31.15
CA GLN A 17 -16.37 0.14 29.78
C GLN A 17 -17.52 -0.44 28.96
N PHE A 18 -18.75 -0.20 29.43
CA PHE A 18 -19.95 -0.86 28.89
C PHE A 18 -20.22 -0.49 27.43
N GLU A 19 -20.00 0.77 27.03
CA GLU A 19 -20.19 1.18 25.63
C GLU A 19 -19.22 0.46 24.69
N LEU A 20 -17.92 0.46 25.02
CA LEU A 20 -16.92 -0.25 24.22
C LEU A 20 -17.17 -1.76 24.20
N ALA A 21 -17.53 -2.36 25.35
CA ALA A 21 -17.85 -3.78 25.44
C ALA A 21 -19.07 -4.12 24.56
N LYS A 22 -20.11 -3.30 24.58
CA LYS A 22 -21.30 -3.47 23.74
C LYS A 22 -20.95 -3.40 22.26
N ASN A 23 -20.20 -2.38 21.85
CA ASN A 23 -19.80 -2.20 20.45
C ASN A 23 -18.96 -3.38 19.93
N ILE A 24 -18.10 -3.97 20.77
CA ILE A 24 -17.35 -5.18 20.42
C ILE A 24 -18.27 -6.39 20.32
N ILE A 25 -19.20 -6.57 21.26
CA ILE A 25 -20.16 -7.68 21.26
C ILE A 25 -21.02 -7.65 20.00
N ASP A 26 -21.46 -6.47 19.56
CA ASP A 26 -22.25 -6.30 18.33
C ASP A 26 -21.47 -6.73 17.07
N ILE A 27 -20.13 -6.60 17.05
CA ILE A 27 -19.28 -7.09 15.95
C ILE A 27 -19.23 -8.62 15.92
N ILE A 28 -19.17 -9.25 17.09
CA ILE A 28 -18.88 -10.69 17.25
C ILE A 28 -20.11 -11.52 17.61
N GLU A 29 -21.31 -10.92 17.63
CA GLU A 29 -22.55 -11.51 18.15
C GLU A 29 -22.89 -12.85 17.46
N ALA A 30 -22.63 -12.96 16.16
CA ALA A 30 -22.91 -14.18 15.39
C ALA A 30 -22.09 -15.39 15.88
N GLU A 31 -20.89 -15.15 16.38
CA GLU A 31 -19.93 -16.19 16.78
C GLU A 31 -19.93 -16.42 18.30
N TYR A 32 -20.31 -15.38 19.07
CA TYR A 32 -20.31 -15.39 20.54
C TYR A 32 -21.62 -14.81 21.12
N PRO A 33 -22.80 -15.36 20.78
CA PRO A 33 -24.09 -14.78 21.17
C PRO A 33 -24.31 -14.75 22.69
N PHE A 34 -23.65 -15.66 23.44
CA PHE A 34 -23.68 -15.69 24.90
C PHE A 34 -23.00 -14.48 25.57
N LEU A 35 -22.11 -13.75 24.88
CA LEU A 35 -21.50 -12.53 25.46
C LEU A 35 -22.52 -11.41 25.61
N LYS A 36 -23.57 -11.38 24.78
CA LYS A 36 -24.69 -10.44 24.92
C LYS A 36 -25.54 -10.74 26.16
N PHE A 37 -25.69 -12.02 26.49
CA PHE A 37 -26.27 -12.45 27.75
C PHE A 37 -25.40 -11.99 28.94
N GLU A 38 -24.09 -12.25 28.90
CA GLU A 38 -23.16 -11.80 29.94
C GLU A 38 -23.19 -10.28 30.13
N TYR A 39 -23.16 -9.51 29.05
CA TYR A 39 -23.29 -8.05 29.09
C TYR A 39 -24.50 -7.61 29.92
N ASN A 40 -25.68 -8.20 29.64
CA ASN A 40 -26.92 -7.88 30.36
C ASN A 40 -26.86 -8.29 31.83
N LEU A 41 -26.19 -9.39 32.18
CA LEU A 41 -25.91 -9.74 33.58
C LEU A 41 -25.04 -8.68 34.27
N PHE A 42 -23.98 -8.22 33.61
CA PHE A 42 -23.04 -7.24 34.18
C PHE A 42 -23.68 -5.87 34.42
N ILE A 43 -24.58 -5.43 33.53
CA ILE A 43 -25.35 -4.19 33.73
C ILE A 43 -26.60 -4.39 34.61
N LYS A 44 -26.81 -5.60 35.15
CA LYS A 44 -27.96 -6.00 35.99
C LYS A 44 -29.32 -5.88 35.30
N ASN A 45 -29.35 -6.00 33.97
CA ASN A 45 -30.57 -6.09 33.19
C ASN A 45 -31.02 -7.56 33.12
N PHE A 46 -31.52 -8.09 34.24
CA PHE A 46 -31.83 -9.51 34.38
C PHE A 46 -32.99 -9.98 33.49
N GLU A 47 -33.93 -9.09 33.17
CA GLU A 47 -35.07 -9.40 32.30
C GLU A 47 -34.59 -9.73 30.88
N GLU A 48 -33.81 -8.83 30.27
CA GLU A 48 -33.21 -9.03 28.95
C GLU A 48 -32.22 -10.20 28.95
N ALA A 49 -31.44 -10.36 30.04
CA ALA A 49 -30.53 -11.49 30.18
C ALA A 49 -31.29 -12.82 30.11
N LEU A 50 -32.43 -12.94 30.79
CA LEU A 50 -33.27 -14.15 30.74
C LEU A 50 -33.87 -14.38 29.36
N GLU A 51 -34.25 -13.33 28.65
CA GLU A 51 -34.79 -13.44 27.28
C GLU A 51 -33.72 -13.95 26.31
N ILE A 52 -32.53 -13.35 26.31
CA ILE A 52 -31.40 -13.78 25.49
C ILE A 52 -31.03 -15.22 25.85
N PHE A 53 -30.97 -15.55 27.15
CA PHE A 53 -30.65 -16.89 27.63
C PHE A 53 -31.60 -17.96 27.09
N LYS A 54 -32.90 -17.70 27.02
CA LYS A 54 -33.89 -18.62 26.45
C LYS A 54 -33.69 -18.89 24.95
N ASN A 55 -33.08 -17.94 24.24
CA ASN A 55 -32.85 -18.01 22.80
C ASN A 55 -31.48 -18.61 22.44
N LEU A 56 -30.59 -18.81 23.41
CA LEU A 56 -29.30 -19.47 23.21
C LEU A 56 -29.48 -20.99 23.11
N SER A 57 -28.65 -21.65 22.30
CA SER A 57 -28.71 -23.11 22.17
C SER A 57 -28.25 -23.79 23.47
N HIS A 58 -28.88 -24.90 23.84
CA HIS A 58 -28.51 -25.65 25.05
C HIS A 58 -27.05 -26.12 25.06
N SER A 59 -26.46 -26.44 23.89
CA SER A 59 -25.06 -26.86 23.76
C SER A 59 -24.06 -25.74 24.06
N ASP A 60 -24.38 -24.51 23.67
CA ASP A 60 -23.50 -23.35 23.89
C ASP A 60 -23.41 -23.03 25.40
N LEU A 61 -24.50 -23.22 26.13
CA LEU A 61 -24.59 -22.89 27.55
C LEU A 61 -24.01 -23.97 28.47
N GLN A 62 -24.21 -25.24 28.13
CA GLN A 62 -23.80 -26.37 28.98
C GLN A 62 -22.27 -26.48 29.08
N SER A 63 -21.57 -26.22 27.97
CA SER A 63 -20.10 -26.23 27.91
C SER A 63 -19.44 -25.03 28.61
N LEU A 64 -20.10 -23.87 28.61
CA LEU A 64 -19.57 -22.62 29.18
C LEU A 64 -19.81 -22.47 30.68
N TYR A 65 -20.98 -22.91 31.18
CA TYR A 65 -21.43 -22.58 32.53
C TYR A 65 -21.72 -23.77 33.45
N ASN A 66 -21.72 -25.01 32.92
CA ASN A 66 -22.12 -26.23 33.64
C ASN A 66 -23.51 -26.07 34.30
N ILE A 67 -24.48 -25.53 33.56
CA ILE A 67 -25.86 -25.38 34.05
C ILE A 67 -26.63 -26.64 33.65
N GLU A 68 -26.94 -27.50 34.63
CA GLU A 68 -27.70 -28.74 34.40
C GLU A 68 -29.22 -28.52 34.39
N ASN A 69 -29.72 -27.43 35.00
CA ASN A 69 -31.15 -27.18 35.10
C ASN A 69 -31.48 -25.67 35.05
N LEU A 70 -32.28 -25.24 34.06
CA LEU A 70 -32.59 -23.83 33.80
C LEU A 70 -33.52 -23.20 34.85
N GLU A 71 -34.37 -24.01 35.50
CA GLU A 71 -35.42 -23.52 36.41
C GLU A 71 -34.88 -22.96 37.74
N ASN A 72 -33.64 -23.30 38.11
CA ASN A 72 -32.98 -22.86 39.35
C ASN A 72 -31.80 -21.91 39.09
N LEU A 73 -31.75 -21.26 37.92
CA LEU A 73 -30.62 -20.41 37.56
C LEU A 73 -30.61 -19.12 38.39
N ASN A 74 -29.75 -19.07 39.41
CA ASN A 74 -29.47 -17.85 40.15
C ASN A 74 -28.50 -16.96 39.35
N LEU A 75 -29.01 -15.90 38.74
CA LEU A 75 -28.24 -14.98 37.90
C LEU A 75 -27.15 -14.23 38.69
N GLU A 76 -27.36 -13.97 39.98
CA GLU A 76 -26.34 -13.33 40.83
C GLU A 76 -25.18 -14.30 41.14
N GLU A 77 -25.50 -15.56 41.42
CA GLU A 77 -24.49 -16.61 41.62
C GLU A 77 -23.69 -16.87 40.34
N LEU A 78 -24.35 -16.90 39.20
CA LEU A 78 -23.72 -17.02 37.89
C LEU A 78 -22.79 -15.85 37.60
N LEU A 79 -23.23 -14.62 37.87
CA LEU A 79 -22.39 -13.43 37.73
C LEU A 79 -21.14 -13.54 38.63
N ASN A 80 -21.31 -13.95 39.89
CA ASN A 80 -20.18 -14.17 40.82
C ASN A 80 -19.21 -15.26 40.34
N LYS A 81 -19.72 -16.32 39.70
CA LYS A 81 -18.90 -17.37 39.08
C LYS A 81 -18.08 -16.83 37.89
N ILE A 82 -18.68 -15.97 37.07
CA ILE A 82 -17.98 -15.30 35.96
C ILE A 82 -16.89 -14.37 36.50
N TYR A 83 -17.18 -13.61 37.55
CA TYR A 83 -16.20 -12.73 38.20
C TYR A 83 -15.01 -13.49 38.82
N SER A 84 -15.27 -14.63 39.46
CA SER A 84 -14.23 -15.41 40.17
C SER A 84 -13.36 -16.26 39.26
N SER A 85 -13.85 -16.62 38.07
CA SER A 85 -13.11 -17.38 37.04
C SER A 85 -12.30 -16.50 36.08
N PHE A 86 -12.31 -15.18 36.30
CA PHE A 86 -11.67 -14.22 35.42
C PHE A 86 -10.15 -14.17 35.60
N ASP A 87 -9.42 -14.53 34.55
CA ASP A 87 -7.96 -14.39 34.43
C ASP A 87 -7.61 -13.16 33.56
N ASP A 88 -6.78 -12.27 34.09
CA ASP A 88 -6.38 -11.01 33.46
C ASP A 88 -5.32 -11.15 32.35
N ASN A 89 -4.77 -12.36 32.15
CA ASN A 89 -3.83 -12.65 31.08
C ASN A 89 -4.54 -12.81 29.74
N ILE A 90 -4.48 -11.75 28.93
CA ILE A 90 -5.08 -11.67 27.60
C ILE A 90 -3.96 -11.54 26.55
N ASN A 91 -3.98 -12.43 25.56
CA ASN A 91 -3.13 -12.32 24.38
C ASN A 91 -3.78 -11.41 23.33
N TYR A 92 -3.43 -10.12 23.36
CA TYR A 92 -4.00 -9.11 22.46
C TYR A 92 -3.60 -9.29 20.99
N ASP A 93 -2.43 -9.88 20.71
CA ASP A 93 -1.96 -10.13 19.35
C ASP A 93 -2.83 -11.20 18.64
N GLU A 94 -3.29 -12.19 19.39
CA GLU A 94 -4.18 -13.25 18.89
C GLU A 94 -5.58 -12.71 18.58
N ILE A 95 -6.14 -11.86 19.45
CA ILE A 95 -7.40 -11.17 19.19
C ILE A 95 -7.29 -10.33 17.93
N LYS A 96 -6.21 -9.56 17.79
CA LYS A 96 -5.97 -8.72 16.61
C LYS A 96 -5.86 -9.53 15.32
N SER A 97 -5.20 -10.69 15.37
CA SER A 97 -5.02 -11.54 14.20
C SER A 97 -6.33 -12.13 13.71
N GLU A 98 -7.24 -12.47 14.63
CA GLU A 98 -8.53 -13.07 14.28
C GLU A 98 -9.59 -12.02 13.94
N ILE A 99 -9.63 -10.91 14.68
CA ILE A 99 -10.65 -9.86 14.54
C ILE A 99 -9.97 -8.47 14.59
N PRO A 100 -9.31 -8.05 13.50
CA PRO A 100 -8.61 -6.76 13.42
C PRO A 100 -9.56 -5.55 13.60
N GLU A 101 -10.85 -5.72 13.34
CA GLU A 101 -11.91 -4.72 13.50
C GLU A 101 -11.98 -4.18 14.94
N ILE A 102 -11.60 -4.98 15.94
CA ILE A 102 -11.56 -4.54 17.35
C ILE A 102 -10.51 -3.44 17.54
N SER A 103 -9.35 -3.53 16.89
CA SER A 103 -8.31 -2.49 16.96
C SER A 103 -8.82 -1.16 16.35
N GLN A 104 -9.52 -1.26 15.22
CA GLN A 104 -10.10 -0.10 14.54
C GLN A 104 -11.21 0.57 15.36
N LEU A 105 -12.05 -0.24 16.03
CA LEU A 105 -13.07 0.28 16.94
C LEU A 105 -12.46 1.02 18.13
N ILE A 106 -11.38 0.50 18.73
CA ILE A 106 -10.67 1.19 19.83
C ILE A 106 -10.10 2.54 19.35
N ILE A 107 -9.56 2.60 18.13
CA ILE A 107 -9.10 3.85 17.51
C ILE A 107 -10.25 4.85 17.36
N PHE A 108 -11.39 4.39 16.85
CA PHE A 108 -12.58 5.23 16.66
C PHE A 108 -13.11 5.81 17.99
N GLU A 109 -13.22 4.99 19.03
CA GLU A 109 -13.64 5.45 20.35
C GLU A 109 -12.61 6.42 20.97
N LEU A 110 -11.33 6.24 20.69
CA LEU A 110 -10.28 7.16 21.13
C LEU A 110 -10.41 8.54 20.46
N GLU A 111 -10.70 8.58 19.16
CA GLU A 111 -10.97 9.83 18.45
C GLU A 111 -12.18 10.57 19.01
N LYS A 112 -13.26 9.83 19.29
CA LYS A 112 -14.47 10.37 19.92
C LYS A 112 -14.16 10.95 21.30
N ALA A 113 -13.48 10.19 22.17
CA ALA A 113 -13.08 10.65 23.50
C ALA A 113 -12.17 11.89 23.45
N THR A 114 -11.27 11.96 22.45
CA THR A 114 -10.39 13.12 22.22
C THR A 114 -11.20 14.36 21.83
N LYS A 115 -12.17 14.23 20.91
CA LYS A 115 -13.06 15.32 20.48
C LYS A 115 -13.94 15.83 21.62
N GLU A 116 -14.46 14.91 22.43
CA GLU A 116 -15.29 15.20 23.61
C GLU A 116 -14.49 15.74 24.80
N LYS A 117 -13.15 15.78 24.70
CA LYS A 117 -12.22 16.17 25.77
C LYS A 117 -12.37 15.34 27.05
N ASN A 118 -12.82 14.08 26.92
CA ASN A 118 -12.94 13.16 28.03
C ASN A 118 -11.57 12.53 28.34
N ARG A 119 -10.76 13.24 29.13
CA ARG A 119 -9.36 12.86 29.43
C ARG A 119 -9.21 11.49 30.09
N SER A 120 -10.16 11.11 30.96
CA SER A 120 -10.09 9.81 31.65
C SER A 120 -10.31 8.66 30.66
N ASN A 121 -11.27 8.80 29.75
CA ASN A 121 -11.56 7.79 28.74
C ASN A 121 -10.47 7.76 27.65
N GLU A 122 -9.99 8.94 27.23
CA GLU A 122 -8.88 9.09 26.29
C GLU A 122 -7.63 8.33 26.78
N GLN A 123 -7.25 8.49 28.05
CA GLN A 123 -6.09 7.81 28.62
C GLN A 123 -6.30 6.28 28.67
N TYR A 124 -7.47 5.84 29.13
CA TYR A 124 -7.80 4.41 29.18
C TYR A 124 -7.71 3.76 27.79
N LEU A 125 -8.27 4.42 26.77
CA LEU A 125 -8.27 3.93 25.40
C LEU A 125 -6.87 3.94 24.77
N LYS A 126 -6.01 4.92 25.09
CA LYS A 126 -4.59 4.92 24.69
C LYS A 126 -3.85 3.74 25.30
N ASP A 127 -4.01 3.52 26.60
CA ASP A 127 -3.36 2.40 27.30
C ASP A 127 -3.84 1.07 26.73
N LEU A 128 -5.13 0.95 26.40
CA LEU A 128 -5.71 -0.23 25.76
C LEU A 128 -5.16 -0.45 24.34
N LEU A 129 -5.15 0.60 23.52
CA LEU A 129 -4.65 0.57 22.15
C LEU A 129 -3.18 0.20 22.10
N SER A 130 -2.37 0.63 23.07
CA SER A 130 -0.95 0.28 23.16
C SER A 130 -0.69 -1.23 23.25
N LYS A 131 -1.66 -1.99 23.79
CA LYS A 131 -1.59 -3.46 23.91
C LYS A 131 -1.88 -4.17 22.58
N PHE A 132 -2.68 -3.56 21.70
CA PHE A 132 -2.97 -4.05 20.34
C PHE A 132 -1.97 -3.52 19.30
N GLU A 133 -1.46 -2.30 19.50
CA GLU A 133 -0.64 -1.54 18.56
C GLU A 133 0.43 -0.73 19.27
N LYS A 134 1.60 -1.34 19.45
CA LYS A 134 2.76 -0.71 20.12
C LYS A 134 3.27 0.56 19.40
N ASN A 135 2.96 0.74 18.11
CA ASN A 135 3.45 1.84 17.27
C ASN A 135 2.32 2.67 16.64
N ASN A 136 1.29 3.03 17.42
CA ASN A 136 0.21 3.90 16.94
C ASN A 136 0.53 5.40 17.14
N TYR A 137 0.09 6.25 16.20
CA TYR A 137 0.31 7.69 16.20
C TYR A 137 -0.28 8.41 17.43
N PHE A 138 -1.38 7.90 17.99
CA PHE A 138 -2.01 8.45 19.19
C PHE A 138 -1.17 8.35 20.47
N LEU A 139 -0.12 7.50 20.46
CA LEU A 139 0.76 7.27 21.61
C LEU A 139 1.93 8.25 21.67
N LYS A 140 2.08 9.14 20.68
CA LYS A 140 3.09 10.20 20.69
C LYS A 140 2.49 11.43 21.38
N GLU A 141 2.77 11.60 22.67
CA GLU A 141 2.31 12.76 23.44
C GLU A 141 2.87 14.09 22.88
N GLU A 142 1.98 15.01 22.52
CA GLU A 142 2.31 16.44 22.46
C GLU A 142 2.12 17.06 23.86
N LYS A 143 3.23 17.34 24.53
CA LYS A 143 3.26 18.37 25.58
C LYS A 143 3.22 19.74 24.90
N SER A 144 2.22 20.57 25.17
CA SER A 144 2.50 21.99 25.37
C SER A 144 1.40 22.71 26.16
N ASN A 145 1.90 23.56 27.05
CA ASN A 145 1.18 24.43 27.96
C ASN A 145 0.48 25.59 27.23
N SER A 146 -0.55 26.09 27.89
CA SER A 146 -1.39 27.22 27.52
C SER A 146 -0.66 28.57 27.36
N SER A 147 -1.25 29.38 26.47
CA SER A 147 -1.25 30.86 26.38
C SER A 147 -0.43 31.47 25.24
N ASN A 148 -1.14 32.10 24.29
CA ASN A 148 -0.81 33.35 23.57
C ASN A 148 -1.47 33.38 22.18
N PHE A 149 -2.77 33.67 22.14
CA PHE A 149 -3.61 33.76 20.94
C PHE A 149 -3.11 34.81 19.91
N SER A 150 -2.36 35.82 20.37
CA SER A 150 -1.73 36.83 19.51
C SER A 150 -0.51 36.31 18.75
N ILE A 151 0.24 35.38 19.34
CA ILE A 151 1.36 34.69 18.66
C ILE A 151 0.80 33.73 17.62
N ILE A 152 -0.31 33.05 17.91
CA ILE A 152 -0.97 32.14 16.96
C ILE A 152 -1.38 32.91 15.70
N PHE A 153 -2.01 34.08 15.83
CA PHE A 153 -2.44 34.85 14.65
C PHE A 153 -1.26 35.37 13.81
N MET A 154 -0.18 35.83 14.46
CA MET A 154 1.05 36.24 13.76
C MET A 154 1.79 35.05 13.14
N SER A 155 1.81 33.90 13.82
CA SER A 155 2.36 32.66 13.27
C SER A 155 1.53 32.15 12.10
N LEU A 156 0.20 32.31 12.13
CA LEU A 156 -0.67 31.92 11.03
C LEU A 156 -0.42 32.79 9.80
N LEU A 157 -0.25 34.11 10.00
CA LEU A 157 0.13 35.03 8.93
C LEU A 157 1.51 34.70 8.34
N VAL A 158 2.50 34.45 9.18
CA VAL A 158 3.84 34.04 8.74
C VAL A 158 3.81 32.68 8.05
N VAL A 159 3.04 31.71 8.55
CA VAL A 159 2.84 30.40 7.92
C VAL A 159 2.11 30.54 6.59
N THR A 160 1.11 31.41 6.45
CA THR A 160 0.46 31.68 5.15
C THR A 160 1.38 32.40 4.19
N LEU A 161 2.25 33.31 4.66
CA LEU A 161 3.25 33.98 3.83
C LEU A 161 4.36 33.03 3.40
N ILE A 162 4.78 32.13 4.30
CA ILE A 162 5.69 31.02 4.00
C ILE A 162 5.02 30.05 3.03
N PHE A 163 3.74 29.73 3.17
CA PHE A 163 2.99 28.87 2.24
C PHE A 163 2.80 29.52 0.89
N THR A 164 2.58 30.83 0.80
CA THR A 164 2.49 31.54 -0.47
C THR A 164 3.86 31.66 -1.14
N ILE A 165 4.94 31.88 -0.38
CA ILE A 165 6.31 31.84 -0.89
C ILE A 165 6.71 30.42 -1.32
N ILE A 166 6.37 29.38 -0.55
CA ILE A 166 6.59 27.96 -0.90
C ILE A 166 5.74 27.53 -2.09
N SER A 167 4.53 28.06 -2.24
CA SER A 167 3.67 27.82 -3.40
C SER A 167 4.20 28.52 -4.66
N LEU A 168 4.75 29.74 -4.53
CA LEU A 168 5.43 30.48 -5.60
C LEU A 168 6.82 29.90 -5.93
N PHE A 169 7.48 29.24 -4.98
CA PHE A 169 8.78 28.59 -5.11
C PHE A 169 8.71 27.13 -4.64
N ASN A 170 7.93 26.30 -5.34
CA ASN A 170 7.70 24.91 -4.96
C ASN A 170 9.01 24.07 -5.00
N PRO A 171 9.59 23.64 -3.85
CA PRO A 171 10.85 22.90 -3.82
C PRO A 171 10.70 21.44 -4.30
N VAL A 172 9.48 20.94 -4.46
CA VAL A 172 9.22 19.59 -4.99
C VAL A 172 9.57 19.51 -6.48
N PHE A 173 9.35 20.59 -7.24
CA PHE A 173 9.76 20.66 -8.65
C PHE A 173 11.29 20.66 -8.79
N PHE A 174 12.02 21.22 -7.81
CA PHE A 174 13.48 21.27 -7.82
C PHE A 174 14.13 19.93 -7.46
N SER A 175 13.57 19.16 -6.51
CA SER A 175 14.14 17.85 -6.14
C SER A 175 13.95 16.78 -7.21
N ILE A 176 12.78 16.77 -7.87
CA ILE A 176 12.48 15.85 -8.98
C ILE A 176 13.33 16.23 -10.20
N LYS A 177 13.44 17.53 -10.52
CA LYS A 177 14.30 18.02 -11.60
C LYS A 177 15.77 17.68 -11.37
N ASN A 178 16.29 17.82 -10.15
CA ASN A 178 17.68 17.47 -9.85
C ASN A 178 17.95 15.96 -9.94
N SER A 179 16.99 15.14 -9.51
CA SER A 179 17.10 13.67 -9.62
C SER A 179 17.07 13.22 -11.08
N ILE A 180 16.19 13.79 -11.89
CA ILE A 180 16.10 13.53 -13.34
C ILE A 180 17.36 14.00 -14.07
N ASN A 181 17.85 15.20 -13.78
CA ASN A 181 19.07 15.74 -14.39
C ASN A 181 20.31 14.88 -14.06
N ASN A 182 20.41 14.36 -12.83
CA ASN A 182 21.51 13.48 -12.44
C ASN A 182 21.44 12.13 -13.17
N ILE A 183 20.24 11.57 -13.35
CA ILE A 183 20.04 10.33 -14.11
C ILE A 183 20.37 10.54 -15.59
N GLU A 184 19.88 11.65 -16.18
CA GLU A 184 20.17 12.01 -17.57
C GLU A 184 21.67 12.20 -17.80
N SER A 185 22.35 12.94 -16.91
CA SER A 185 23.80 13.15 -16.95
C SER A 185 24.59 11.82 -16.86
N ASN A 186 24.18 10.91 -15.97
CA ASN A 186 24.81 9.60 -15.84
C ASN A 186 24.60 8.73 -17.09
N ILE A 187 23.41 8.76 -17.69
CA ILE A 187 23.11 8.03 -18.93
C ILE A 187 23.92 8.60 -20.10
N THR A 188 23.97 9.93 -20.24
CA THR A 188 24.76 10.61 -21.28
C THR A 188 26.25 10.31 -21.11
N SER A 189 26.78 10.38 -19.88
CA SER A 189 28.17 10.05 -19.58
C SER A 189 28.49 8.59 -19.92
N ASN A 190 27.64 7.65 -19.50
CA ASN A 190 27.81 6.23 -19.83
C ASN A 190 27.73 5.95 -21.33
N TYR A 191 26.83 6.62 -22.07
CA TYR A 191 26.76 6.53 -23.52
C TYR A 191 28.05 6.98 -24.20
N TYR A 192 28.60 8.14 -23.81
CA TYR A 192 29.86 8.64 -24.37
C TYR A 192 31.05 7.75 -23.99
N ASN A 193 31.09 7.21 -22.78
CA ASN A 193 32.11 6.25 -22.36
C ASN A 193 32.06 4.98 -23.21
N ILE A 194 30.86 4.40 -23.39
CA ILE A 194 30.66 3.22 -24.23
C ILE A 194 31.05 3.52 -25.69
N LYS A 195 30.65 4.67 -26.24
CA LYS A 195 31.02 5.09 -27.60
C LYS A 195 32.53 5.23 -27.77
N ASN A 196 33.23 5.78 -26.77
CA ASN A 196 34.68 5.91 -26.80
C ASN A 196 35.41 4.57 -26.67
N GLU A 197 34.95 3.67 -25.81
CA GLU A 197 35.53 2.32 -25.71
C GLU A 197 35.31 1.51 -26.99
N LEU A 198 34.14 1.66 -27.64
CA LEU A 198 33.87 1.05 -28.94
C LEU A 198 34.72 1.63 -30.08
N SER A 199 34.98 2.95 -30.08
CA SER A 199 35.84 3.55 -31.11
C SER A 199 37.28 3.08 -30.97
N LYS A 200 37.79 2.95 -29.73
CA LYS A 200 39.07 2.30 -29.44
C LYS A 200 39.08 0.86 -29.91
N LEU A 201 38.05 0.08 -29.59
CA LEU A 201 37.92 -1.32 -30.03
C LEU A 201 37.91 -1.44 -31.56
N ASN A 202 37.21 -0.55 -32.25
CA ASN A 202 37.17 -0.53 -33.72
C ASN A 202 38.54 -0.20 -34.31
N ASN A 203 39.29 0.72 -33.71
CA ASN A 203 40.65 1.04 -34.13
C ASN A 203 41.59 -0.16 -33.93
N VAL A 204 41.53 -0.80 -32.76
CA VAL A 204 42.30 -2.02 -32.47
C VAL A 204 41.93 -3.14 -33.44
N ALA A 205 40.63 -3.36 -33.70
CA ALA A 205 40.17 -4.35 -34.67
C ALA A 205 40.71 -4.06 -36.08
N ASN A 206 40.64 -2.80 -36.54
CA ASN A 206 41.19 -2.41 -37.84
C ASN A 206 42.71 -2.58 -37.93
N GLU A 207 43.44 -2.31 -36.85
CA GLU A 207 44.88 -2.52 -36.79
C GLU A 207 45.23 -4.02 -36.82
N VAL A 208 44.53 -4.84 -36.03
CA VAL A 208 44.65 -6.29 -36.06
C VAL A 208 44.35 -6.81 -37.47
N PHE A 209 43.25 -6.36 -38.11
CA PHE A 209 42.91 -6.76 -39.47
C PHE A 209 44.00 -6.39 -40.48
N LYS A 210 44.55 -5.18 -40.40
CA LYS A 210 45.62 -4.72 -41.27
C LYS A 210 46.87 -5.60 -41.10
N ASN A 211 47.26 -5.86 -39.85
CA ASN A 211 48.42 -6.68 -39.53
C ASN A 211 48.23 -8.12 -39.98
N THR A 212 47.06 -8.72 -39.72
CA THR A 212 46.74 -10.08 -40.18
C THR A 212 46.71 -10.18 -41.70
N SER A 213 46.08 -9.23 -42.40
CA SER A 213 46.05 -9.23 -43.87
C SER A 213 47.46 -9.12 -44.46
N SER A 214 48.31 -8.26 -43.90
CA SER A 214 49.70 -8.13 -44.34
C SER A 214 50.52 -9.39 -44.10
N LEU A 215 50.26 -10.10 -42.99
CA LEU A 215 50.90 -11.37 -42.66
C LEU A 215 50.44 -12.48 -43.61
N VAL A 216 49.13 -12.53 -43.92
CA VAL A 216 48.55 -13.46 -44.89
C VAL A 216 49.16 -13.23 -46.27
N GLU A 217 49.22 -11.98 -46.75
CA GLU A 217 49.83 -11.66 -48.05
C GLU A 217 51.32 -12.00 -48.09
N SER A 218 52.06 -11.74 -47.02
CA SER A 218 53.49 -12.06 -46.92
C SER A 218 53.72 -13.57 -46.91
N SER A 219 52.89 -14.31 -46.17
CA SER A 219 52.94 -15.78 -46.11
C SER A 219 52.56 -16.40 -47.45
N GLN A 220 51.54 -15.86 -48.12
CA GLN A 220 51.11 -16.31 -49.45
C GLN A 220 52.21 -16.10 -50.50
N LYS A 221 52.88 -14.93 -50.49
CA LYS A 221 54.04 -14.67 -51.37
C LYS A 221 55.24 -15.58 -51.09
N MET A 222 55.44 -15.98 -49.83
CA MET A 222 56.49 -16.95 -49.47
C MET A 222 56.14 -18.37 -49.93
N LEU A 223 54.86 -18.74 -49.91
CA LEU A 223 54.36 -20.09 -50.25
C LEU A 223 54.04 -20.29 -51.74
N GLU A 224 53.82 -19.22 -52.52
CA GLU A 224 53.80 -19.26 -53.99
C GLU A 224 55.13 -19.79 -54.57
N LYS A 225 56.19 -19.82 -53.76
CA LYS A 225 57.47 -20.46 -54.08
C LYS A 225 57.47 -21.99 -53.91
N ASP A 226 56.55 -22.57 -53.12
CA ASP A 226 56.54 -23.98 -52.71
C ASP A 226 55.26 -24.78 -53.13
N ASN A 227 54.38 -24.22 -53.97
CA ASN A 227 53.33 -24.95 -54.72
C ASN A 227 52.35 -25.83 -53.89
N SER A 228 51.99 -25.43 -52.67
CA SER A 228 51.02 -26.15 -51.81
C SER A 228 49.60 -25.59 -51.90
N SER A 229 48.71 -26.27 -52.64
CA SER A 229 47.31 -25.84 -52.87
C SER A 229 46.42 -25.89 -51.64
N THR A 230 46.70 -26.77 -50.67
CA THR A 230 45.92 -26.93 -49.44
C THR A 230 46.08 -25.72 -48.51
N ILE A 231 47.30 -25.17 -48.42
CA ILE A 231 47.58 -24.01 -47.57
C ILE A 231 46.95 -22.73 -48.17
N ASN A 232 46.96 -22.59 -49.49
CA ASN A 232 46.27 -21.48 -50.17
C ASN A 232 44.76 -21.46 -49.88
N ASN A 233 44.10 -22.63 -49.82
CA ASN A 233 42.68 -22.69 -49.50
C ASN A 233 42.39 -22.23 -48.06
N TYR A 234 43.21 -22.63 -47.08
CA TYR A 234 43.07 -22.13 -45.70
C TYR A 234 43.26 -20.62 -45.60
N PHE A 235 44.18 -20.02 -46.37
CA PHE A 235 44.37 -18.57 -46.39
C PHE A 235 43.17 -17.82 -47.01
N VAL A 236 42.60 -18.36 -48.09
CA VAL A 236 41.38 -17.81 -48.70
C VAL A 236 40.21 -17.85 -47.72
N GLU A 237 40.06 -18.96 -46.99
CA GLU A 237 38.99 -19.14 -46.00
C GLU A 237 39.14 -18.18 -44.81
N LEU A 238 40.38 -18.01 -44.30
CA LEU A 238 40.69 -17.09 -43.21
C LEU A 238 40.45 -15.62 -43.62
N LYS A 239 40.78 -15.26 -44.87
CA LYS A 239 40.46 -13.93 -45.44
C LYS A 239 38.96 -13.68 -45.51
N ASN A 240 38.17 -14.69 -45.87
CA ASN A 240 36.71 -14.57 -45.93
C ASN A 240 36.08 -14.40 -44.55
N GLU A 241 36.56 -15.13 -43.53
CA GLU A 241 36.09 -14.95 -42.15
C GLU A 241 36.45 -13.56 -41.58
N ILE A 242 37.63 -13.04 -41.92
CA ILE A 242 38.03 -11.67 -41.58
C ILE A 242 37.07 -10.63 -42.18
N GLU A 243 36.71 -10.77 -43.46
CA GLU A 243 35.77 -9.84 -44.09
C GLU A 243 34.36 -9.91 -43.46
N LYS A 244 33.89 -11.11 -43.08
CA LYS A 244 32.62 -11.26 -42.35
C LYS A 244 32.62 -10.51 -41.01
N LEU A 245 33.70 -10.63 -40.24
CA LEU A 245 33.83 -9.94 -38.94
C LEU A 245 33.85 -8.41 -39.12
N LYS A 246 34.54 -7.91 -40.15
CA LYS A 246 34.58 -6.48 -40.47
C LYS A 246 33.19 -5.92 -40.80
N VAL A 247 32.39 -6.65 -41.56
CA VAL A 247 31.00 -6.27 -41.88
C VAL A 247 30.15 -6.19 -40.60
N GLN A 248 30.28 -7.16 -39.69
CA GLN A 248 29.52 -7.16 -38.43
C GLN A 248 29.90 -5.99 -37.51
N ILE A 249 31.19 -5.67 -37.39
CA ILE A 249 31.68 -4.53 -36.59
C ILE A 249 31.18 -3.21 -37.18
N ASN A 250 31.20 -3.06 -38.50
CA ASN A 250 30.69 -1.87 -39.18
C ASN A 250 29.17 -1.72 -39.00
N TYR A 251 28.43 -2.83 -39.02
CA TYR A 251 26.99 -2.84 -38.75
C TYR A 251 26.64 -2.45 -37.31
N MET A 252 27.41 -2.93 -36.32
CA MET A 252 27.25 -2.50 -34.93
C MET A 252 27.58 -1.02 -34.76
N SER A 253 28.66 -0.54 -35.41
CA SER A 253 29.07 0.85 -35.37
C SER A 253 28.02 1.78 -36.00
N SER A 254 27.38 1.35 -37.09
CA SER A 254 26.34 2.15 -37.77
C SER A 254 25.05 2.23 -36.93
N LYS A 255 24.61 1.13 -36.31
CA LYS A 255 23.45 1.11 -35.41
C LYS A 255 23.61 2.04 -34.20
N ILE A 256 24.83 2.17 -33.69
CA ILE A 256 25.12 3.03 -32.53
C ILE A 256 25.29 4.50 -32.97
N SER A 257 25.78 4.73 -34.19
CA SER A 257 25.91 6.07 -34.77
C SER A 257 24.56 6.69 -35.14
N THR A 258 23.57 5.86 -35.50
CA THR A 258 22.19 6.31 -35.77
C THR A 258 21.36 6.46 -34.49
N SER A 259 21.74 5.82 -33.38
CA SER A 259 21.19 6.09 -32.05
C SER A 259 21.83 7.34 -31.44
N SER A 260 21.26 8.51 -31.72
CA SER A 260 21.54 9.74 -30.95
C SER A 260 21.00 9.56 -29.52
N PRO A 261 21.71 10.00 -28.47
CA PRO A 261 21.20 9.92 -27.10
C PRO A 261 19.95 10.79 -26.92
N LEU A 262 19.78 11.83 -27.73
CA LEU A 262 18.62 12.73 -27.75
C LEU A 262 18.37 13.18 -29.21
N LYS A 263 17.41 12.54 -29.88
CA LYS A 263 16.69 13.15 -31.00
C LYS A 263 15.19 12.97 -30.75
N ASN A 264 14.74 13.70 -29.75
CA ASN A 264 13.43 14.34 -29.71
C ASN A 264 13.44 15.29 -28.52
N GLU A 265 13.37 16.59 -28.78
CA GLU A 265 13.08 17.62 -27.79
C GLU A 265 11.65 17.49 -27.20
N ASN A 266 11.07 16.29 -27.15
CA ASN A 266 9.78 15.98 -26.54
C ASN A 266 9.69 14.57 -25.90
N SER A 267 10.79 13.81 -25.82
CA SER A 267 10.75 12.42 -25.31
C SER A 267 11.33 12.28 -23.90
N GLN A 268 10.57 12.71 -22.89
CA GLN A 268 10.80 12.35 -21.47
C GLN A 268 10.13 11.00 -21.08
N THR A 269 9.85 10.09 -22.01
CA THR A 269 8.89 8.97 -21.79
C THR A 269 9.35 7.57 -22.17
N THR A 270 10.64 7.26 -22.30
CA THR A 270 11.07 5.94 -22.83
C THR A 270 11.04 4.77 -21.84
N LEU A 271 10.80 4.98 -20.53
CA LEU A 271 10.46 3.86 -19.63
C LEU A 271 9.00 3.41 -19.81
N PHE A 272 8.13 4.29 -20.31
CA PHE A 272 6.71 4.02 -20.54
C PHE A 272 6.41 3.57 -21.97
N GLU A 273 7.31 3.76 -22.95
CA GLU A 273 7.08 3.32 -24.33
C GLU A 273 7.13 1.79 -24.53
N LYS A 274 7.72 1.04 -23.60
CA LYS A 274 7.69 -0.44 -23.61
C LYS A 274 6.44 -1.04 -22.96
N PHE A 275 5.68 -0.21 -22.24
CA PHE A 275 4.41 -0.59 -21.65
C PHE A 275 3.34 -0.02 -22.56
N ASP A 276 2.63 -0.89 -23.29
CA ASP A 276 1.45 -0.42 -24.03
C ASP A 276 0.56 0.34 -23.02
N PRO A 277 0.34 1.66 -23.20
CA PRO A 277 -0.35 2.49 -22.22
C PRO A 277 -1.79 2.03 -21.96
N ASN A 278 -2.31 1.12 -22.79
CA ASN A 278 -3.63 0.51 -22.72
C ASN A 278 -3.58 -0.98 -22.34
N SER A 279 -2.41 -1.59 -22.09
CA SER A 279 -2.36 -2.99 -21.65
C SER A 279 -2.74 -3.14 -20.17
N ASN A 280 -3.32 -4.31 -19.88
CA ASN A 280 -3.75 -4.70 -18.55
C ASN A 280 -2.57 -4.66 -17.55
N GLU A 281 -1.37 -5.03 -17.99
CA GLU A 281 -0.14 -5.01 -17.20
C GLU A 281 0.28 -3.59 -16.81
N THR A 282 0.13 -2.62 -17.72
CA THR A 282 0.44 -1.22 -17.45
C THR A 282 -0.51 -0.63 -16.42
N LEU A 283 -1.81 -0.88 -16.58
CA LEU A 283 -2.83 -0.43 -15.62
C LEU A 283 -2.62 -1.08 -14.24
N ARG A 284 -2.24 -2.37 -14.20
CA ARG A 284 -1.89 -3.06 -12.95
C ARG A 284 -0.65 -2.47 -12.30
N PHE A 285 0.39 -2.15 -13.07
CA PHE A 285 1.60 -1.53 -12.54
C PHE A 285 1.32 -0.14 -11.99
N MET A 286 0.49 0.65 -12.69
CA MET A 286 0.01 1.95 -12.19
C MET A 286 -0.78 1.80 -10.88
N TRP A 287 -1.64 0.78 -10.77
CA TRP A 287 -2.36 0.47 -9.53
C TRP A 287 -1.40 0.22 -8.35
N LEU A 288 -0.36 -0.60 -8.55
CA LEU A 288 0.66 -0.87 -7.52
C LEU A 288 1.42 0.39 -7.09
N ILE A 289 1.74 1.28 -8.04
CA ILE A 289 2.38 2.57 -7.74
C ILE A 289 1.42 3.46 -6.94
N ALA A 290 0.16 3.55 -7.34
CA ALA A 290 -0.85 4.33 -6.62
C ALA A 290 -1.03 3.83 -5.18
N TYR A 291 -1.08 2.51 -4.98
CA TYR A 291 -1.14 1.88 -3.67
C TYR A 291 0.09 2.21 -2.81
N GLN A 292 1.27 2.22 -3.42
CA GLN A 292 2.50 2.60 -2.72
C GLN A 292 2.49 4.07 -2.27
N TYR A 293 1.97 4.98 -3.10
CA TYR A 293 1.78 6.38 -2.73
C TYR A 293 0.72 6.55 -1.64
N TYR A 294 -0.38 5.79 -1.71
CA TYR A 294 -1.39 5.74 -0.66
C TYR A 294 -0.78 5.33 0.69
N LYS A 295 0.05 4.28 0.73
CA LYS A 295 0.76 3.85 1.95
C LYS A 295 1.73 4.89 2.51
N GLN A 296 2.27 5.76 1.65
CA GLN A 296 3.13 6.88 2.04
C GLN A 296 2.32 8.14 2.44
N LYS A 297 0.98 8.06 2.47
CA LYS A 297 0.06 9.18 2.67
C LYS A 297 0.17 10.28 1.62
N ASN A 298 0.75 9.98 0.46
CA ASN A 298 0.78 10.89 -0.69
C ASN A 298 -0.51 10.74 -1.50
N TYR A 299 -1.61 11.20 -0.89
CA TYR A 299 -2.95 11.02 -1.42
C TYR A 299 -3.19 11.75 -2.75
N ILE A 300 -2.52 12.89 -2.97
CA ILE A 300 -2.62 13.65 -4.23
C ILE A 300 -2.07 12.82 -5.40
N MET A 301 -0.87 12.25 -5.26
CA MET A 301 -0.26 11.42 -6.31
C MET A 301 -1.01 10.11 -6.50
N ALA A 302 -1.40 9.45 -5.40
CA ALA A 302 -2.20 8.23 -5.47
C ALA A 302 -3.51 8.49 -6.24
N LYS A 303 -4.26 9.53 -5.89
CA LYS A 303 -5.50 9.92 -6.57
C LYS A 303 -5.29 10.12 -8.06
N ASN A 304 -4.33 10.97 -8.46
CA ASN A 304 -4.10 11.28 -9.88
C ASN A 304 -3.80 10.02 -10.72
N ILE A 305 -3.06 9.07 -10.15
CA ILE A 305 -2.77 7.81 -10.83
C ILE A 305 -4.02 6.94 -10.94
N LEU A 306 -4.83 6.83 -9.88
CA LEU A 306 -6.10 6.06 -9.92
C LEU A 306 -7.10 6.64 -10.93
N GLU A 307 -7.26 7.96 -10.98
CA GLU A 307 -8.11 8.63 -11.98
C GLU A 307 -7.63 8.30 -13.40
N THR A 308 -6.31 8.32 -13.63
CA THR A 308 -5.74 7.96 -14.93
C THR A 308 -6.03 6.49 -15.30
N ILE A 309 -6.02 5.57 -14.33
CA ILE A 309 -6.37 4.16 -14.55
C ILE A 309 -7.85 4.05 -14.92
N ILE A 310 -8.74 4.75 -14.20
CA ILE A 310 -10.18 4.75 -14.45
C ILE A 310 -10.50 5.29 -15.84
N ASP A 311 -9.95 6.46 -16.20
CA ASP A 311 -10.16 7.09 -17.51
C ASP A 311 -9.75 6.16 -18.67
N LYS A 312 -8.61 5.49 -18.50
CA LYS A 312 -8.10 4.52 -19.49
C LYS A 312 -8.92 3.24 -19.53
N ALA A 313 -9.37 2.73 -18.38
CA ALA A 313 -10.21 1.53 -18.32
C ALA A 313 -11.56 1.78 -19.01
N LEU A 314 -12.17 2.95 -18.78
CA LEU A 314 -13.40 3.36 -19.44
C LEU A 314 -13.21 3.56 -20.95
N SER A 315 -12.15 4.25 -21.36
CA SER A 315 -11.88 4.55 -22.78
C SER A 315 -11.62 3.29 -23.62
N ASN A 316 -11.10 2.23 -23.01
CA ASN A 316 -10.73 0.99 -23.68
C ASN A 316 -11.68 -0.19 -23.37
N ASN A 317 -12.81 0.05 -22.69
CA ASN A 317 -13.75 -1.00 -22.24
C ASN A 317 -13.10 -2.12 -21.40
N LEU A 318 -12.12 -1.77 -20.57
CA LEU A 318 -11.38 -2.71 -19.69
C LEU A 318 -11.98 -2.80 -18.28
N ASN A 319 -13.28 -2.61 -18.13
CA ASN A 319 -13.97 -2.66 -16.82
C ASN A 319 -14.06 -4.08 -16.22
N TYR A 320 -13.58 -5.11 -16.94
CA TYR A 320 -13.53 -6.50 -16.49
C TYR A 320 -12.22 -6.88 -15.78
N LEU A 321 -11.31 -5.93 -15.58
CA LEU A 321 -10.03 -6.19 -14.91
C LEU A 321 -10.28 -6.60 -13.45
N TYR A 322 -9.63 -7.68 -13.02
CA TYR A 322 -9.85 -8.26 -11.68
C TYR A 322 -9.49 -7.33 -10.51
N PHE A 323 -8.73 -6.25 -10.76
CA PHE A 323 -8.29 -5.27 -9.76
C PHE A 323 -8.99 -3.92 -9.91
N ILE A 324 -9.95 -3.78 -10.82
CA ILE A 324 -10.59 -2.48 -11.06
C ILE A 324 -11.43 -2.05 -9.86
N ASP A 325 -12.00 -3.00 -9.13
CA ASP A 325 -12.71 -2.72 -7.88
C ASP A 325 -11.73 -2.19 -6.81
N ASP A 326 -10.50 -2.70 -6.72
CA ASP A 326 -9.45 -2.09 -5.88
C ASP A 326 -9.26 -0.59 -6.22
N VAL A 327 -9.16 -0.25 -7.51
CA VAL A 327 -8.92 1.13 -7.97
C VAL A 327 -10.04 2.07 -7.53
N TYR A 328 -11.30 1.68 -7.73
CA TYR A 328 -12.44 2.50 -7.32
C TYR A 328 -12.58 2.58 -5.79
N TYR A 329 -12.35 1.47 -5.08
CA TYR A 329 -12.40 1.43 -3.63
C TYR A 329 -11.35 2.36 -3.00
N TYR A 330 -10.08 2.25 -3.44
CA TYR A 330 -9.01 3.09 -2.90
C TYR A 330 -9.11 4.55 -3.31
N ARG A 331 -9.75 4.86 -4.45
CA ARG A 331 -10.10 6.24 -4.79
C ARG A 331 -11.04 6.83 -3.75
N ALA A 332 -12.13 6.14 -3.40
CA ALA A 332 -13.06 6.59 -2.37
C ALA A 332 -12.37 6.73 -1.00
N LEU A 333 -11.52 5.77 -0.64
CA LEU A 333 -10.74 5.81 0.60
C LEU A 333 -9.76 6.99 0.64
N ILE A 334 -9.13 7.35 -0.48
CA ILE A 334 -8.26 8.52 -0.56
C ILE A 334 -9.02 9.81 -0.29
N TYR A 335 -10.22 9.97 -0.84
CA TYR A 335 -11.04 11.14 -0.55
C TYR A 335 -11.41 11.23 0.94
N TYR A 336 -11.71 10.09 1.57
CA TYR A 336 -11.93 10.01 3.01
C TYR A 336 -10.69 10.46 3.80
N GLU A 337 -9.52 9.94 3.46
CA GLU A 337 -8.23 10.25 4.10
C GLU A 337 -7.79 11.70 3.90
N MET A 338 -8.23 12.34 2.80
CA MET A 338 -8.03 13.76 2.55
C MET A 338 -9.00 14.67 3.31
N GLY A 339 -9.99 14.11 4.02
CA GLY A 339 -11.04 14.84 4.73
C GLY A 339 -12.16 15.35 3.83
N ASP A 340 -12.18 14.95 2.55
CA ASP A 340 -13.22 15.31 1.60
C ASP A 340 -14.35 14.27 1.68
N PHE A 341 -15.09 14.35 2.78
CA PHE A 341 -16.11 13.40 3.19
C PHE A 341 -17.32 13.37 2.24
N GLU A 342 -17.63 14.50 1.60
CA GLU A 342 -18.72 14.58 0.63
C GLU A 342 -18.39 13.73 -0.61
N ASN A 343 -17.21 13.93 -1.21
CA ASN A 343 -16.79 13.12 -2.35
C ASN A 343 -16.56 11.66 -1.95
N ALA A 344 -15.99 11.40 -0.77
CA ALA A 344 -15.83 10.04 -0.28
C ALA A 344 -17.17 9.29 -0.19
N TYR A 345 -18.21 9.95 0.37
CA TYR A 345 -19.55 9.38 0.47
C TYR A 345 -20.11 9.04 -0.91
N LEU A 346 -20.02 9.96 -1.86
CA LEU A 346 -20.52 9.75 -3.22
C LEU A 346 -19.78 8.59 -3.91
N LEU A 347 -18.46 8.53 -3.76
CA LEU A 347 -17.61 7.51 -4.38
C LEU A 347 -17.81 6.12 -3.75
N PHE A 348 -18.05 6.02 -2.45
CA PHE A 348 -18.38 4.72 -1.85
C PHE A 348 -19.76 4.22 -2.30
N ASN A 349 -20.75 5.09 -2.46
CA ASN A 349 -22.05 4.71 -3.02
C ASN A 349 -21.91 4.23 -4.49
N ASP A 350 -21.17 4.98 -5.30
CA ASP A 350 -20.87 4.60 -6.68
C ASP A 350 -20.14 3.24 -6.74
N PHE A 351 -19.21 2.99 -5.80
CA PHE A 351 -18.50 1.73 -5.70
C PHE A 351 -19.41 0.52 -5.45
N ILE A 352 -20.33 0.60 -4.47
CA ILE A 352 -21.23 -0.53 -4.16
C ILE A 352 -22.23 -0.83 -5.29
N GLU A 353 -22.62 0.20 -6.04
CA GLU A 353 -23.48 0.05 -7.22
C GLU A 353 -22.73 -0.62 -8.38
N ARG A 354 -21.48 -0.22 -8.63
CA ARG A 354 -20.65 -0.79 -9.71
C ARG A 354 -20.12 -2.18 -9.39
N PHE A 355 -19.79 -2.46 -8.13
CA PHE A 355 -19.11 -3.68 -7.71
C PHE A 355 -19.86 -4.39 -6.57
N PRO A 356 -21.12 -4.85 -6.80
CA PRO A 356 -21.98 -5.42 -5.76
C PRO A 356 -21.47 -6.75 -5.17
N ASN A 357 -20.50 -7.39 -5.83
CA ASN A 357 -19.87 -8.65 -5.42
C ASN A 357 -18.42 -8.48 -4.96
N SER A 358 -17.90 -7.25 -4.87
CA SER A 358 -16.52 -7.02 -4.42
C SER A 358 -16.35 -7.38 -2.94
N THR A 359 -15.16 -7.85 -2.59
CA THR A 359 -14.78 -8.15 -1.20
C THR A 359 -14.81 -6.90 -0.32
N TYR A 360 -14.64 -5.71 -0.90
CA TYR A 360 -14.70 -4.43 -0.17
C TYR A 360 -16.12 -3.92 0.08
N LYS A 361 -17.17 -4.57 -0.43
CA LYS A 361 -18.54 -4.06 -0.33
C LYS A 361 -18.95 -3.73 1.11
N LYS A 362 -18.77 -4.68 2.04
CA LYS A 362 -19.09 -4.48 3.47
C LYS A 362 -18.33 -3.29 4.06
N HIS A 363 -17.09 -3.09 3.63
CA HIS A 363 -16.24 -2.00 4.10
C HIS A 363 -16.70 -0.65 3.52
N ALA A 364 -17.09 -0.61 2.25
CA ALA A 364 -17.68 0.58 1.65
C ALA A 364 -19.03 0.95 2.30
N GLU A 365 -19.90 -0.03 2.59
CA GLU A 365 -21.16 0.16 3.31
C GLU A 365 -20.94 0.77 4.70
N TYR A 366 -19.90 0.33 5.41
CA TYR A 366 -19.49 0.94 6.68
C TYR A 366 -19.14 2.42 6.53
N PHE A 367 -18.30 2.79 5.56
CA PHE A 367 -17.96 4.20 5.31
C PHE A 367 -19.17 5.03 4.90
N ILE A 368 -20.07 4.51 4.06
CA ILE A 368 -21.32 5.19 3.67
C ILE A 368 -22.15 5.52 4.91
N LYS A 369 -22.30 4.55 5.83
CA LYS A 369 -23.07 4.74 7.07
C LYS A 369 -22.49 5.85 7.95
N ILE A 370 -21.17 5.89 8.10
CA ILE A 370 -20.49 6.90 8.92
C ILE A 370 -20.56 8.28 8.25
N LEU A 371 -20.25 8.35 6.96
CA LEU A 371 -20.21 9.60 6.21
C LEU A 371 -21.60 10.19 5.98
N GLY A 372 -22.63 9.36 5.81
CA GLY A 372 -24.01 9.81 5.68
C GLY A 372 -24.57 10.48 6.93
N GLY A 373 -24.00 10.19 8.10
CA GLY A 373 -24.34 10.84 9.38
C GLY A 373 -23.62 12.17 9.64
N LEU A 374 -22.70 12.58 8.75
CA LEU A 374 -21.92 13.82 8.86
C LEU A 374 -22.49 14.99 8.03
N LYS A 375 -23.63 14.80 7.36
CA LYS A 375 -24.32 15.83 6.57
C LYS A 375 -25.10 16.82 7.42
#